data_AF-A0A314L2X0-F1
#
_entry.id   AF-A0A314L2X0-F1
#
_cell.length_a   1.000
_cell.length_b   1.000
_cell.length_c   1.000
_cell.angle_alpha   90.00
_cell.angle_beta   90.00
_cell.angle_gamma   90.00
#
_symmetry.space_group_name_H-M   'P 1'
#
loop_
_entity.id
_entity.type
_entity.pdbx_description
1 polymer ?
#
loop_
_entity_poly.entity_id
_entity_poly.type
_entity_poly.pdbx_seq_one_letter_code
_entity_poly.pdbx_strand_id
1 'polypeptide(L)'
;MSTRLIKGRKNIHLAKIENQNNRQVTFSKRRNGVFKKANELAVMSGAEVGIIVCPQGSKPYSFGHPNVNDTINKYIGEERSPSPSSPGIDDKYVLMFRKANSKELNTGLNSLQDQLDFALKLKSKLKQMNKNVKSQQEWFKGPIEKMNYTEASMLKEGLEDLLLKVKNYGTERGYGYENGKWKAE
;
A
#
# COMPACT_ATOMS: atom_id res chain seq x y z
N MET A 1 47.40 -15.80 -7.56
CA MET A 1 46.12 -15.41 -6.93
C MET A 1 45.84 -16.37 -5.78
N SER A 2 45.73 -15.89 -4.54
CA SER A 2 45.56 -16.77 -3.37
C SER A 2 44.10 -17.25 -3.27
N THR A 3 43.88 -18.54 -3.50
CA THR A 3 42.58 -19.20 -3.31
C THR A 3 42.22 -19.22 -1.83
N ARG A 4 41.22 -18.44 -1.42
CA ARG A 4 40.65 -18.53 -0.06
C ARG A 4 40.01 -19.90 0.13
N LEU A 5 40.66 -20.77 0.90
CA LEU A 5 40.08 -22.04 1.33
C LEU A 5 38.88 -21.76 2.23
N ILE A 6 37.68 -22.10 1.76
CA ILE A 6 36.46 -22.02 2.56
C ILE A 6 36.51 -23.15 3.60
N LYS A 7 36.79 -22.79 4.85
CA LYS A 7 36.66 -23.74 5.97
C LYS A 7 35.20 -24.22 6.05
N GLY A 8 34.99 -25.53 5.90
CA GLY A 8 33.68 -26.18 5.94
C GLY A 8 32.95 -26.07 7.29
N ARG A 9 31.89 -26.87 7.47
CA ARG A 9 31.08 -26.86 8.69
C ARG A 9 31.94 -27.23 9.91
N LYS A 10 32.07 -26.29 10.86
CA LYS A 10 32.78 -26.52 12.11
C LYS A 10 31.82 -27.02 13.20
N ASN A 11 32.30 -27.94 14.03
CA ASN A 11 31.61 -28.29 15.27
C ASN A 11 31.67 -27.10 16.23
N ILE A 12 30.57 -26.85 16.95
CA ILE A 12 30.46 -25.76 17.92
C ILE A 12 29.79 -26.28 19.20
N HIS A 13 30.17 -25.70 20.34
CA HIS A 13 29.59 -26.06 21.62
C HIS A 13 28.10 -25.67 21.70
N LEU A 14 27.28 -26.47 22.41
CA LEU A 14 25.88 -26.17 22.70
C LEU A 14 25.77 -25.20 23.90
N ALA A 15 26.32 -24.00 23.72
CA ALA A 15 26.26 -22.91 24.69
C ALA A 15 25.93 -21.59 23.98
N LYS A 16 25.71 -20.53 24.74
CA LYS A 16 25.50 -19.19 24.18
C LYS A 16 26.73 -18.78 23.35
N ILE A 17 26.48 -18.33 22.12
CA ILE A 17 27.54 -17.80 21.26
C ILE A 17 27.84 -16.37 21.73
N GLU A 18 29.04 -16.15 22.28
CA GLU A 18 29.41 -14.84 22.83
C GLU A 18 29.57 -13.76 21.76
N ASN A 19 30.26 -14.09 20.66
CA ASN A 19 30.43 -13.16 19.55
C ASN A 19 29.07 -12.83 18.90
N GLN A 20 28.67 -11.56 18.94
CA GLN A 20 27.37 -11.09 18.47
C GLN A 20 27.12 -11.33 16.99
N ASN A 21 28.11 -11.10 16.13
CA ASN A 21 27.98 -11.30 14.68
C ASN A 21 27.77 -12.79 14.36
N ASN A 22 28.59 -13.66 14.97
CA ASN A 22 28.44 -15.11 14.81
C ASN A 22 27.10 -15.60 15.36
N ARG A 23 26.64 -15.02 16.48
CA ARG A 23 25.33 -15.33 17.08
C ARG A 23 24.19 -14.95 16.15
N GLN A 24 24.21 -13.76 15.55
CA GLN A 24 23.17 -13.28 14.63
C GLN A 24 23.13 -14.12 13.34
N VAL A 25 24.29 -14.40 12.73
CA VAL A 25 24.36 -15.25 11.53
C VAL A 25 23.88 -16.66 11.83
N THR A 26 24.29 -17.22 12.98
CA THR A 26 23.86 -18.56 13.41
C THR A 26 22.36 -18.61 13.70
N PHE A 27 21.82 -17.59 14.36
CA PHE A 27 20.39 -17.45 14.61
C PHE A 27 19.61 -17.49 13.29
N SER A 28 19.97 -16.65 12.32
CA SER A 28 19.28 -16.60 11.02
C SER A 28 19.33 -17.94 10.29
N LYS A 29 20.51 -18.59 10.25
CA LYS A 29 20.65 -19.91 9.60
C LYS A 29 19.86 -21.00 10.31
N ARG A 30 19.93 -21.08 11.65
CA ARG A 30 19.23 -22.10 12.43
C ARG A 30 17.72 -21.90 12.40
N ARG A 31 17.24 -20.67 12.57
CA ARG A 31 15.81 -20.33 12.46
C ARG A 31 15.24 -20.77 11.12
N ASN A 32 15.91 -20.42 10.02
CA ASN A 32 15.46 -20.81 8.68
C ASN A 32 15.49 -22.34 8.49
N GLY A 33 16.53 -23.02 9.01
CA GLY A 33 16.61 -24.49 8.98
C GLY A 33 15.49 -25.17 9.76
N VAL A 34 15.16 -24.65 10.95
CA VAL A 34 14.05 -25.14 11.79
C VAL A 34 12.71 -24.93 11.07
N PHE A 35 12.47 -23.75 10.50
CA PHE A 35 11.23 -23.47 9.76
C PHE A 35 11.08 -24.40 8.55
N LYS A 36 12.17 -24.66 7.81
CA LYS A 36 12.15 -25.59 6.69
C LYS A 36 11.77 -27.00 7.15
N LYS A 37 12.36 -27.47 8.26
CA LYS A 37 12.05 -28.80 8.81
C LYS A 37 10.63 -28.90 9.35
N ALA A 38 10.13 -27.84 9.97
CA ALA A 38 8.75 -27.77 10.42
C ALA A 38 7.76 -27.83 9.24
N ASN A 39 8.08 -27.16 8.14
CA ASN A 39 7.29 -27.23 6.91
C ASN A 39 7.33 -28.62 6.27
N GLU A 40 8.51 -29.23 6.15
CA GLU A 40 8.66 -30.61 5.67
C GLU A 40 7.81 -31.57 6.52
N LEU A 41 7.89 -31.47 7.85
CA LEU A 41 7.09 -32.26 8.77
C LEU A 41 5.59 -32.06 8.54
N ALA A 42 5.13 -30.80 8.54
CA ALA A 42 3.72 -30.47 8.39
C ALA A 42 3.14 -30.98 7.07
N VAL A 43 3.88 -30.85 5.97
CA VAL A 43 3.45 -31.36 4.66
C VAL A 43 3.46 -32.89 4.60
N MET A 44 4.45 -33.54 5.21
CA MET A 44 4.57 -35.01 5.17
C MET A 44 3.52 -35.72 6.04
N SER A 45 3.20 -35.17 7.21
CA SER A 45 2.30 -35.81 8.17
C SER A 45 0.91 -35.18 8.24
N GLY A 46 0.69 -34.04 7.58
CA GLY A 46 -0.53 -33.25 7.75
C GLY A 46 -0.65 -32.62 9.14
N ALA A 47 0.44 -32.57 9.93
CA ALA A 47 0.40 -32.02 11.28
C ALA A 47 0.26 -30.50 11.27
N GLU A 48 -0.54 -29.98 12.21
CA GLU A 48 -0.56 -28.55 12.51
C GLU A 48 0.66 -28.18 13.35
N VAL A 49 1.47 -27.25 12.85
CA VAL A 49 2.76 -26.89 13.47
C VAL A 49 2.84 -25.37 13.61
N GLY A 50 3.14 -24.89 14.82
CA GLY A 50 3.37 -23.49 15.12
C GLY A 50 4.71 -23.30 15.83
N ILE A 51 5.52 -22.35 15.35
CA ILE A 51 6.82 -22.01 15.95
C ILE A 51 6.91 -20.50 16.10
N ILE A 52 7.23 -20.03 17.31
CA ILE A 52 7.54 -18.63 17.61
C ILE A 52 8.97 -18.56 18.14
N VAL A 53 9.79 -17.67 17.58
CA VAL A 53 11.17 -17.44 18.00
C VAL A 53 11.35 -15.97 18.33
N CYS A 54 11.69 -15.68 19.59
CA CYS A 54 11.86 -14.32 20.11
C CYS A 54 13.34 -14.01 20.37
N PRO A 55 14.07 -13.42 19.41
CA PRO A 55 15.42 -12.93 19.66
C PRO A 55 15.41 -11.76 20.63
N GLN A 56 16.48 -11.62 21.41
CA GLN A 56 16.62 -10.52 22.37
C GLN A 56 16.55 -9.17 21.64
N GLY A 57 15.62 -8.30 22.07
CA GLY A 57 15.50 -6.92 21.58
C GLY A 57 15.01 -6.75 20.15
N SER A 58 14.42 -7.78 19.51
CA SER A 58 13.90 -7.66 18.14
C SER A 58 12.53 -8.32 17.97
N LYS A 59 11.87 -8.00 16.85
CA LYS A 59 10.54 -8.53 16.51
C LYS A 59 10.58 -10.07 16.49
N PRO A 60 9.56 -10.76 17.03
CA PRO A 60 9.46 -12.20 16.94
C PRO A 60 9.34 -12.68 15.49
N TYR A 61 9.93 -13.84 15.23
CA TYR A 61 9.76 -14.58 13.98
C TYR A 61 8.80 -15.73 14.22
N SER A 62 7.95 -16.02 13.23
CA SER A 62 7.02 -17.12 13.34
C SER A 62 6.93 -17.96 12.07
N PHE A 63 6.57 -19.22 12.26
CA PHE A 63 6.15 -20.15 11.21
C PHE A 63 4.88 -20.84 11.68
N GLY A 64 3.94 -21.05 10.78
CA GLY A 64 2.72 -21.79 11.08
C GLY A 64 2.20 -22.52 9.86
N HIS A 65 1.70 -23.73 10.08
CA HIS A 65 0.98 -24.52 9.08
C HIS A 65 -0.32 -25.04 9.71
N PRO A 66 -1.50 -24.71 9.15
CA PRO A 66 -1.73 -23.89 7.96
C PRO A 66 -1.46 -22.38 8.16
N ASN A 67 -1.70 -21.86 9.38
CA ASN A 67 -1.41 -20.46 9.75
C ASN A 67 -1.00 -20.40 11.21
N VAL A 68 -0.01 -19.57 11.53
CA VAL A 68 0.50 -19.41 12.89
C VAL A 68 -0.58 -18.95 13.88
N ASN A 69 -1.45 -18.02 13.48
CA ASN A 69 -2.49 -17.50 14.36
C ASN A 69 -3.53 -18.57 14.69
N ASP A 70 -3.90 -19.40 13.72
CA ASP A 70 -4.88 -20.47 13.91
C ASP A 70 -4.34 -21.54 14.85
N THR A 71 -3.09 -21.97 14.64
CA THR A 71 -2.42 -22.91 15.54
C THR A 71 -2.28 -22.34 16.97
N ILE A 72 -1.94 -21.06 17.09
CA ILE A 72 -1.84 -20.38 18.39
C ILE A 72 -3.22 -20.30 19.08
N ASN A 73 -4.27 -19.94 18.35
CA ASN A 73 -5.60 -19.77 18.91
C ASN A 73 -6.19 -21.08 19.42
N LYS A 74 -5.93 -22.21 18.75
CA LYS A 74 -6.30 -23.53 19.26
C LYS A 74 -5.61 -23.86 20.58
N TYR A 75 -4.31 -23.57 20.68
CA TYR A 75 -3.53 -23.84 21.89
C TYR A 75 -3.83 -22.92 23.07
N ILE A 76 -4.32 -21.71 22.82
CA ILE A 76 -4.66 -20.72 23.87
C ILE A 76 -6.15 -20.72 24.21
N GLY A 77 -7.00 -21.11 23.27
CA GLY A 77 -8.46 -21.12 23.41
C GLY A 77 -9.02 -22.38 24.09
N GLU A 78 -8.28 -23.48 24.13
CA GLU A 78 -8.68 -24.65 24.93
C GLU A 78 -8.29 -24.41 26.40
N GLU A 79 -9.29 -24.49 27.29
CA GLU A 79 -9.06 -24.59 28.73
C GLU A 79 -8.17 -25.79 29.02
N ARG A 80 -6.87 -25.53 29.07
CA ARG A 80 -5.90 -26.50 29.54
C ARG A 80 -6.16 -26.68 31.02
N SER A 81 -6.76 -27.81 31.40
CA SER A 81 -6.78 -28.24 32.80
C SER A 81 -5.34 -28.14 33.32
N PRO A 82 -5.08 -27.44 34.43
CA PRO A 82 -3.72 -27.15 34.86
C PRO A 82 -2.99 -28.47 35.13
N SER A 83 -2.14 -28.89 34.20
CA SER A 83 -1.29 -30.05 34.37
C SER A 83 -0.12 -29.64 35.28
N PRO A 84 0.08 -30.31 36.43
CA PRO A 84 1.12 -29.93 37.40
C PRO A 84 2.55 -30.18 36.88
N SER A 85 2.74 -30.72 35.68
CA SER A 85 4.05 -31.01 35.07
C SER A 85 4.49 -30.04 33.97
N SER A 86 3.69 -29.02 33.64
CA SER A 86 4.08 -27.99 32.67
C SER A 86 3.69 -26.62 33.22
N PRO A 87 4.64 -25.81 33.73
CA PRO A 87 4.38 -24.38 33.90
C PRO A 87 3.97 -23.90 32.50
N GLY A 88 2.73 -23.42 32.38
CA GLY A 88 2.09 -23.18 31.09
C GLY A 88 3.04 -22.51 30.11
N ILE A 89 3.14 -23.06 28.89
CA ILE A 89 4.02 -22.56 27.82
C ILE A 89 3.94 -21.04 27.82
N ASP A 90 5.06 -20.43 28.21
CA ASP A 90 5.23 -19.06 28.71
C ASP A 90 4.46 -18.03 27.87
N ASP A 91 3.23 -17.72 28.31
CA ASP A 91 2.22 -16.85 27.68
C ASP A 91 2.82 -15.49 27.25
N LYS A 92 3.90 -15.09 27.94
CA LYS A 92 4.76 -13.96 27.61
C LYS A 92 5.19 -13.90 26.14
N TYR A 93 5.64 -14.99 25.53
CA TYR A 93 6.14 -14.94 24.15
C TYR A 93 5.01 -14.83 23.13
N VAL A 94 3.87 -15.47 23.41
CA VAL A 94 2.67 -15.32 22.57
C VAL A 94 2.10 -13.91 22.69
N LEU A 95 2.04 -13.36 23.91
CA LEU A 95 1.62 -11.98 24.15
C LEU A 95 2.54 -10.99 23.44
N MET A 96 3.87 -11.19 23.49
CA MET A 96 4.83 -10.38 22.74
C MET A 96 4.58 -10.45 21.23
N PHE A 97 4.31 -11.64 20.69
CA PHE A 97 3.98 -11.83 19.27
C PHE A 97 2.69 -11.10 18.89
N ARG A 98 1.60 -11.31 19.63
CA ARG A 98 0.30 -10.65 19.41
C ARG A 98 0.43 -9.12 19.48
N LYS A 99 1.15 -8.60 20.48
CA LYS A 99 1.38 -7.15 20.65
C LYS A 99 2.19 -6.56 19.49
N ALA A 100 3.23 -7.25 19.03
CA ALA A 100 4.04 -6.82 17.90
C ALA A 100 3.23 -6.77 16.59
N ASN A 101 2.44 -7.80 16.30
CA ASN A 101 1.58 -7.84 15.11
C ASN A 101 0.45 -6.79 15.18
N SER A 102 -0.17 -6.60 16.34
CA SER A 102 -1.25 -5.60 16.51
C SER A 102 -0.75 -4.18 16.21
N LYS A 103 0.47 -3.82 16.65
CA LYS A 103 1.06 -2.50 16.33
C LYS A 103 1.20 -2.27 14.83
N GLU A 104 1.70 -3.26 14.10
CA GLU A 104 1.92 -3.17 12.65
C GLU A 104 0.59 -3.05 11.89
N LEU A 105 -0.41 -3.86 12.26
CA LEU A 105 -1.76 -3.76 11.69
C LEU A 105 -2.38 -2.37 11.94
N ASN A 106 -2.25 -1.84 13.15
CA ASN A 106 -2.75 -0.50 13.47
C ASN A 106 -2.04 0.60 12.66
N THR A 107 -0.73 0.50 12.45
CA THR A 107 -0.01 1.46 11.59
C THR A 107 -0.49 1.41 10.14
N GLY A 108 -0.76 0.21 9.61
CA GLY A 108 -1.31 0.05 8.26
C GLY A 108 -2.72 0.62 8.15
N LEU A 109 -3.56 0.36 9.14
CA LEU A 109 -4.93 0.88 9.21
C LEU A 109 -4.95 2.41 9.22
N ASN A 110 -4.14 3.03 10.07
CA ASN A 110 -4.04 4.50 10.12
C ASN A 110 -3.58 5.08 8.78
N SER A 111 -2.58 4.47 8.13
CA SER A 111 -2.11 4.93 6.82
C SER A 111 -3.19 4.82 5.73
N LEU A 112 -4.00 3.76 5.74
CA LEU A 112 -5.13 3.63 4.81
C LEU A 112 -6.22 4.66 5.10
N GLN A 113 -6.47 4.95 6.38
CA GLN A 113 -7.42 5.99 6.78
C GLN A 113 -6.97 7.37 6.26
N ASP A 114 -5.69 7.71 6.42
CA ASP A 114 -5.12 8.96 5.90
C ASP A 114 -5.27 9.07 4.37
N GLN A 115 -5.06 7.96 3.65
CA GLN A 115 -5.26 7.90 2.19
C GLN A 115 -6.71 8.13 1.80
N LEU A 116 -7.66 7.54 2.52
CA LEU A 116 -9.09 7.71 2.28
C LEU A 116 -9.50 9.17 2.50
N ASP A 117 -9.07 9.78 3.61
CA ASP A 117 -9.38 11.17 3.94
C ASP A 117 -8.81 12.14 2.91
N PHE A 118 -7.59 11.87 2.42
CA PHE A 118 -6.99 12.61 1.32
C PHE A 118 -7.80 12.49 0.02
N ALA A 119 -8.20 11.27 -0.35
CA ALA A 119 -9.00 11.02 -1.55
C ALA A 119 -10.37 11.71 -1.48
N LEU A 120 -11.02 11.71 -0.31
CA LEU A 120 -12.30 12.42 -0.08
C LEU A 120 -12.13 13.94 -0.20
N LYS A 121 -11.03 14.50 0.32
CA LYS A 121 -10.69 15.93 0.18
C LYS A 121 -10.42 16.32 -1.28
N LEU A 122 -9.76 15.46 -2.06
CA LEU A 122 -9.60 15.68 -3.49
C LEU A 122 -10.94 15.65 -4.22
N LYS A 123 -11.79 14.68 -3.90
CA LYS A 123 -13.14 14.56 -4.49
C LYS A 123 -13.98 15.80 -4.24
N SER A 124 -13.99 16.34 -3.02
CA SER A 124 -14.74 17.55 -2.70
C SER A 124 -14.20 18.78 -3.45
N LYS A 125 -12.87 18.93 -3.53
CA LYS A 125 -12.22 20.00 -4.31
C LYS A 125 -12.55 19.89 -5.81
N LEU A 126 -12.50 18.70 -6.39
CA LEU A 126 -12.89 18.46 -7.78
C LEU A 126 -14.37 18.81 -8.01
N LYS A 127 -15.26 18.44 -7.10
CA LYS A 127 -16.69 18.79 -7.19
C LYS A 127 -16.91 20.31 -7.18
N GLN A 128 -16.17 21.04 -6.35
CA GLN A 128 -16.22 22.50 -6.29
C GLN A 128 -15.68 23.14 -7.58
N MET A 129 -14.52 22.70 -8.06
CA MET A 129 -13.95 23.18 -9.33
C MET A 129 -14.90 22.90 -10.50
N ASN A 130 -15.49 21.70 -10.57
CA ASN A 130 -16.45 21.35 -11.62
C ASN A 130 -17.73 22.21 -11.55
N LYS A 131 -18.21 22.55 -10.34
CA LYS A 131 -19.33 23.49 -10.18
C LYS A 131 -18.95 24.88 -10.72
N ASN A 132 -17.76 25.37 -10.39
CA ASN A 132 -17.28 26.68 -10.85
C ASN A 132 -17.14 26.74 -12.38
N VAL A 133 -16.52 25.70 -12.98
CA VAL A 133 -16.40 25.59 -14.44
C VAL A 133 -17.76 25.52 -15.11
N LYS A 134 -18.70 24.74 -14.55
CA LYS A 134 -20.07 24.65 -15.06
C LYS A 134 -20.78 26.01 -15.00
N SER A 135 -20.68 26.75 -13.89
CA SER A 135 -21.22 28.12 -13.78
C SER A 135 -20.57 29.09 -14.77
N GLN A 136 -19.26 29.02 -14.98
CA GLN A 136 -18.56 29.82 -15.99
C GLN A 136 -18.93 29.46 -17.43
N GLN A 137 -19.39 28.24 -17.70
CA GLN A 137 -19.83 27.81 -19.03
C GLN A 137 -21.34 27.94 -19.26
N GLU A 138 -22.13 28.29 -18.24
CA GLU A 138 -23.59 28.33 -18.32
C GLU A 138 -24.15 29.72 -18.58
N TRP A 139 -23.44 30.80 -18.22
CA TRP A 139 -23.96 32.15 -18.37
C TRP A 139 -24.26 32.53 -19.84
N PHE A 140 -23.50 32.01 -20.81
CA PHE A 140 -23.76 32.23 -22.24
C PHE A 140 -24.74 31.21 -22.88
N LYS A 141 -25.22 30.21 -22.12
CA LYS A 141 -26.17 29.19 -22.61
C LYS A 141 -27.64 29.58 -22.40
N GLY A 142 -27.90 30.69 -21.70
CA GLY A 142 -29.26 31.22 -21.49
C GLY A 142 -29.79 32.01 -22.69
N PRO A 143 -31.10 32.34 -22.72
CA PRO A 143 -31.69 33.19 -23.76
C PRO A 143 -31.00 34.57 -23.82
N ILE A 144 -30.64 35.03 -25.02
CA ILE A 144 -29.90 36.28 -25.26
C ILE A 144 -30.67 37.49 -24.71
N GLU A 145 -32.00 37.44 -24.75
CA GLU A 145 -32.89 38.52 -24.31
C GLU A 145 -32.82 38.80 -22.81
N LYS A 146 -32.22 37.89 -22.02
CA LYS A 146 -32.07 38.01 -20.57
C LYS A 146 -30.66 38.44 -20.13
N MET A 147 -29.73 38.65 -21.06
CA MET A 147 -28.37 39.07 -20.74
C MET A 147 -28.29 40.55 -20.37
N ASN A 148 -27.46 40.87 -19.38
CA ASN A 148 -27.10 42.27 -19.11
C ASN A 148 -26.04 42.78 -20.11
N TYR A 149 -25.82 44.10 -20.13
CA TYR A 149 -24.88 44.73 -21.08
C TYR A 149 -23.47 44.14 -21.01
N THR A 150 -22.96 43.88 -19.80
CA THR A 150 -21.62 43.33 -19.58
C THR A 150 -21.50 41.91 -20.14
N GLU A 151 -22.49 41.06 -19.87
CA GLU A 151 -22.56 39.68 -20.40
C GLU A 151 -22.64 39.69 -21.93
N ALA A 152 -23.49 40.53 -22.51
CA ALA A 152 -23.63 40.67 -23.96
C ALA A 152 -22.33 41.15 -24.62
N SER A 153 -21.62 42.10 -24.01
CA SER A 153 -20.32 42.59 -24.49
C SER A 153 -19.26 41.49 -24.46
N MET A 154 -19.15 40.74 -23.37
CA MET A 154 -18.21 39.63 -23.25
C MET A 154 -18.48 38.51 -24.26
N LEU A 155 -19.76 38.20 -24.53
CA LEU A 155 -20.13 37.21 -25.54
C LEU A 155 -19.77 37.68 -26.96
N LYS A 156 -20.00 38.96 -27.28
CA LYS A 156 -19.64 39.56 -28.56
C LYS A 156 -18.14 39.46 -28.83
N GLU A 157 -17.31 39.90 -27.88
CA GLU A 157 -15.85 39.84 -28.00
C GLU A 157 -15.36 38.39 -28.19
N GLY A 158 -15.92 37.44 -27.43
CA GLY A 158 -15.57 36.02 -27.58
C GLY A 158 -15.92 35.44 -28.95
N LEU A 159 -17.08 35.82 -29.52
CA LEU A 159 -17.47 35.39 -30.87
C LEU A 159 -16.60 36.02 -31.95
N GLU A 160 -16.18 37.28 -31.78
CA GLU A 160 -15.28 37.97 -32.71
C GLU A 160 -13.89 37.33 -32.72
N ASP A 161 -13.33 37.00 -31.55
CA ASP A 161 -12.06 36.27 -31.42
C ASP A 161 -12.15 34.87 -32.05
N LEU A 162 -13.26 34.14 -31.83
CA LEU A 162 -13.49 32.85 -32.46
C LEU A 162 -13.57 32.98 -33.98
N LEU A 163 -14.31 33.98 -34.49
CA LEU A 163 -14.41 34.25 -35.92
C LEU A 163 -13.02 34.49 -36.53
N LEU A 164 -12.17 35.26 -35.84
CA LEU A 164 -10.80 35.53 -36.28
C LEU A 164 -9.94 34.24 -36.33
N LYS A 165 -10.01 33.40 -35.29
CA LYS A 165 -9.30 32.11 -35.25
C LYS A 165 -9.73 31.19 -36.38
N VAL A 166 -11.03 31.09 -36.64
CA VAL A 166 -11.57 30.25 -37.71
C VAL A 166 -11.14 30.79 -39.09
N LYS A 167 -11.14 32.13 -39.28
CA LYS A 167 -10.62 32.77 -40.50
C LYS A 167 -9.15 32.39 -40.75
N ASN A 168 -8.30 32.59 -39.75
CA ASN A 168 -6.87 32.28 -39.85
C ASN A 168 -6.61 30.80 -40.18
N TYR A 169 -7.34 29.89 -39.52
CA TYR A 169 -7.25 28.45 -39.77
C TYR A 169 -7.58 28.05 -41.22
N GLY A 170 -8.55 28.72 -41.85
CA GLY A 170 -8.90 28.48 -43.24
C GLY A 170 -7.86 29.05 -44.21
N THR A 171 -7.35 30.25 -43.94
CA THR A 171 -6.26 30.87 -44.71
C THR A 171 -4.99 30.03 -44.69
N GLU A 172 -4.62 29.45 -43.53
CA GLU A 172 -3.51 28.50 -43.41
C GLU A 172 -3.67 27.23 -44.28
N ARG A 173 -4.91 26.92 -44.71
CA ARG A 173 -5.24 25.78 -45.57
C ARG A 173 -5.56 26.17 -47.02
N GLY A 174 -5.31 27.41 -47.43
CA GLY A 174 -5.57 27.89 -48.80
C GLY A 174 -7.05 28.16 -49.09
N TYR A 175 -7.84 28.51 -48.06
CA TYR A 175 -9.21 28.98 -48.24
C TYR A 175 -9.31 30.47 -47.91
N GLY A 176 -9.85 31.25 -48.85
CA GLY A 176 -10.24 32.64 -48.65
C GLY A 176 -11.63 32.76 -48.02
N TYR A 177 -11.84 33.78 -47.19
CA TYR A 177 -13.15 34.09 -46.61
C TYR A 177 -13.64 35.46 -47.08
N GLU A 178 -14.59 35.47 -48.02
CA GLU A 178 -15.14 36.68 -48.62
C GLU A 178 -16.67 36.68 -48.58
N ASN A 179 -17.28 37.83 -48.30
CA ASN A 179 -18.75 38.01 -48.29
C ASN A 179 -19.50 36.97 -47.44
N GLY A 180 -18.90 36.54 -46.32
CA GLY A 180 -19.50 35.56 -45.43
C GLY A 180 -19.46 34.11 -45.93
N LYS A 181 -18.65 33.80 -46.97
CA LYS A 181 -18.51 32.45 -47.52
C LYS A 181 -17.04 32.06 -47.66
N TRP A 182 -16.76 30.78 -47.37
CA TRP A 182 -15.48 30.15 -47.67
C TRP A 182 -15.35 29.86 -49.17
N LYS A 183 -14.21 30.22 -49.74
CA LYS A 183 -13.82 29.91 -51.11
C LYS A 183 -12.47 29.21 -51.06
N ALA A 184 -12.30 28.15 -51.84
CA ALA A 184 -10.95 27.64 -52.10
C ALA A 184 -10.22 28.67 -52.97
N GLU A 185 -8.97 28.97 -52.63
CA GLU A 185 -8.08 29.75 -53.50
C GLU A 185 -7.66 28.94 -54.74
#